data_AF-A0A7D6ITI2-F1
#
_entry.id   AF-A0A7D6ITI2-F1
#
_cell.length_a   1.000
_cell.length_b   1.000
_cell.length_c   1.000
_cell.angle_alpha   90.00
_cell.angle_beta   90.00
_cell.angle_gamma   90.00
#
_symmetry.space_group_name_H-M   'P 1'
#
loop_
_entity.id
_entity.type
_entity.pdbx_description
1 polymer ?
#
loop_
_entity_poly.entity_id
_entity_poly.type
_entity_poly.pdbx_seq_one_letter_code
_entity_poly.pdbx_strand_id
1 'polypeptide(L)'
;MKLLTLPEFAAAAAEAVRASGAAPENRQAKAVPAERMVRYYTARGLLPRPGNAGRALTYGRTHLVRLVAIKRLQGQGLSLDDIAARLEGMSQDDVEALAAIPAGAMPADLGDPQPTAEPARAAGTFWRTVPAAASVAPVAAEPAVTSLQAVRLSDTVTLLLDGSAGPLPPLDSLRSAATPLLDLLATAWKDSP
;
A
#
# COMPACT_ATOMS: atom_id res chain seq x y z
N MET A 1 -3.18 31.79 19.05
CA MET A 1 -3.53 30.35 19.10
C MET A 1 -2.27 29.54 18.96
N LYS A 2 -1.99 28.68 19.94
CA LYS A 2 -0.83 27.77 19.96
C LYS A 2 -1.18 26.47 19.23
N LEU A 3 -0.20 25.90 18.54
CA LEU A 3 -0.26 24.54 17.98
C LEU A 3 0.91 23.74 18.55
N LEU A 4 0.74 22.42 18.67
CA LEU A 4 1.73 21.54 19.26
C LEU A 4 2.43 20.73 18.19
N THR A 5 3.75 20.62 18.30
CA THR A 5 4.52 19.62 17.55
C THR A 5 4.19 18.21 18.06
N LEU A 6 4.60 17.16 17.32
CA LEU A 6 4.36 15.78 17.74
C LEU A 6 4.82 15.43 19.18
N PRO A 7 6.06 15.76 19.62
CA PRO A 7 6.48 15.45 20.98
C PRO A 7 5.68 16.23 22.04
N GLU A 8 5.42 17.51 21.80
CA GLU A 8 4.63 18.35 22.70
C GLU A 8 3.18 17.86 22.80
N PHE A 9 2.60 17.44 21.67
CA PHE A 9 1.26 16.87 21.61
C PHE A 9 1.18 15.55 22.36
N ALA A 10 2.17 14.65 22.22
CA ALA A 10 2.20 13.39 22.95
C ALA A 10 2.27 13.62 24.46
N ALA A 11 3.06 14.59 24.92
CA ALA A 11 3.14 14.98 26.33
C ALA A 11 1.81 15.57 26.85
N ALA A 12 1.20 16.51 26.10
CA ALA A 12 -0.10 17.09 26.46
C ALA A 12 -1.21 16.03 26.49
N ALA A 13 -1.21 15.10 25.54
CA ALA A 13 -2.13 13.96 25.50
C ALA A 13 -1.97 13.05 26.70
N ALA A 14 -0.73 12.76 27.12
CA ALA A 14 -0.48 11.96 28.32
C ALA A 14 -1.01 12.63 29.59
N GLU A 15 -0.85 13.95 29.70
CA GLU A 15 -1.41 14.72 30.82
C GLU A 15 -2.94 14.68 30.81
N ALA A 16 -3.55 14.99 29.67
CA ALA A 16 -5.00 15.04 29.53
C ALA A 16 -5.66 13.66 29.78
N VAL A 17 -5.04 12.57 29.32
CA VAL A 17 -5.53 11.20 29.60
C VAL A 17 -5.46 10.88 31.10
N ARG A 18 -4.38 11.29 31.78
CA ARG A 18 -4.23 11.05 33.21
C ARG A 18 -5.24 11.87 34.03
N ALA A 19 -5.38 13.15 33.70
CA ALA A 19 -6.27 14.07 34.39
C ALA A 19 -7.76 13.75 34.18
N SER A 20 -8.13 13.21 33.01
CA SER A 20 -9.51 12.82 32.70
C SER A 20 -9.91 11.45 33.25
N GLY A 21 -8.96 10.66 33.77
CA GLY A 21 -9.20 9.27 34.16
C GLY A 21 -9.45 8.34 32.96
N ALA A 22 -9.11 8.75 31.74
CA ALA A 22 -9.26 7.97 30.52
C ALA A 22 -8.16 6.90 30.34
N ALA A 23 -7.29 6.71 31.35
CA ALA A 23 -6.24 5.71 31.30
C ALA A 23 -6.83 4.30 31.28
N PRO A 24 -6.44 3.43 30.32
CA PRO A 24 -6.91 2.06 30.30
C PRO A 24 -6.44 1.29 31.55
N GLU A 25 -7.35 0.66 32.27
CA GLU A 25 -7.03 -0.37 33.28
C GLU A 25 -6.61 -1.70 32.64
N ASN A 26 -6.94 -1.90 31.37
CA ASN A 26 -6.61 -3.11 30.62
C ASN A 26 -5.10 -3.21 30.31
N ARG A 27 -4.45 -4.29 30.77
CA ARG A 27 -3.02 -4.61 30.53
C ARG A 27 -2.59 -4.59 29.06
N GLN A 28 -3.51 -4.73 28.12
CA GLN A 28 -3.21 -4.77 26.68
C GLN A 28 -2.95 -3.39 26.08
N ALA A 29 -3.51 -2.32 26.66
CA ALA A 29 -3.37 -0.96 26.15
C ALA A 29 -2.31 -0.20 26.94
N LYS A 30 -1.30 0.35 26.24
CA LYS A 30 -0.33 1.22 26.90
C LYS A 30 -1.02 2.45 27.50
N ALA A 31 -0.82 2.64 28.81
CA ALA A 31 -1.43 3.70 29.60
C ALA A 31 -1.09 5.11 29.11
N VAL A 32 0.14 5.30 28.60
CA VAL A 32 0.65 6.61 28.20
C VAL A 32 0.69 6.74 26.67
N PRO A 33 0.02 7.76 26.08
CA PRO A 33 0.23 8.16 24.70
C PRO A 33 1.70 8.45 24.42
N ALA A 34 2.24 7.83 23.37
CA ALA A 34 3.61 8.06 22.91
C ALA A 34 3.57 8.48 21.44
N GLU A 35 4.61 9.14 20.95
CA GLU A 35 4.69 9.66 19.57
C GLU A 35 4.35 8.60 18.50
N ARG A 36 4.85 7.36 18.67
CA ARG A 36 4.54 6.26 17.75
C ARG A 36 3.04 5.95 17.66
N MET A 37 2.31 6.09 18.77
CA MET A 37 0.87 5.82 18.82
C MET A 37 0.11 6.95 18.12
N VAL A 38 0.52 8.20 18.33
CA VAL A 38 -0.06 9.35 17.63
C VAL A 38 0.11 9.20 16.13
N ARG A 39 1.32 8.86 15.67
CA ARG A 39 1.60 8.58 14.24
C ARG A 39 0.75 7.44 13.71
N TYR A 40 0.66 6.33 14.47
CA TYR A 40 -0.16 5.18 14.10
C TYR A 40 -1.65 5.53 13.97
N TYR A 41 -2.23 6.26 14.92
CA TYR A 41 -3.63 6.69 14.85
C TYR A 41 -3.88 7.72 13.75
N THR A 42 -2.92 8.58 13.47
CA THR A 42 -2.98 9.51 12.32
C THR A 42 -2.98 8.73 11.00
N ALA A 43 -2.06 7.77 10.83
CA ALA A 43 -1.94 6.96 9.62
C ALA A 43 -3.17 6.07 9.36
N ARG A 44 -3.81 5.58 10.43
CA ARG A 44 -5.05 4.78 10.35
C ARG A 44 -6.33 5.64 10.22
N GLY A 45 -6.21 6.97 10.22
CA GLY A 45 -7.36 7.88 10.07
C GLY A 45 -8.21 8.04 11.34
N LEU A 46 -7.77 7.53 12.50
CA LEU A 46 -8.49 7.70 13.76
C LEU A 46 -8.38 9.13 14.29
N LEU A 47 -7.28 9.81 13.99
CA LEU A 47 -7.13 11.24 14.27
C LEU A 47 -7.36 12.05 12.99
N PRO A 48 -7.93 13.26 13.11
CA PRO A 48 -7.99 14.21 12.01
C PRO A 48 -6.59 14.45 11.44
N ARG A 49 -6.53 14.83 10.17
CA ARG A 49 -5.27 15.14 9.52
C ARG A 49 -4.62 16.34 10.23
N PRO A 50 -3.38 16.20 10.75
CA PRO A 50 -2.68 17.31 11.37
C PRO A 50 -2.36 18.40 10.34
N GLY A 51 -2.23 19.63 10.84
CA GLY A 51 -1.74 20.75 10.03
C GLY A 51 -0.26 20.61 9.72
N ASN A 52 0.22 21.47 8.83
CA ASN A 52 1.64 21.60 8.50
C ASN A 52 2.19 22.93 9.03
N ALA A 53 3.36 22.89 9.66
CA ALA A 53 4.18 24.08 9.92
C ALA A 53 5.59 23.84 9.36
N GLY A 54 5.79 24.23 8.10
CA GLY A 54 7.02 23.97 7.37
C GLY A 54 7.26 22.46 7.19
N ARG A 55 8.31 21.93 7.81
CA ARG A 55 8.67 20.49 7.76
C ARG A 55 8.04 19.65 8.89
N ALA A 56 7.35 20.29 9.84
CA ALA A 56 6.78 19.62 11.00
C ALA A 56 5.25 19.53 10.91
N LEU A 57 4.69 18.49 11.52
CA LEU A 57 3.25 18.35 11.71
C LEU A 57 2.81 19.08 12.98
N THR A 58 1.66 19.73 12.90
CA THR A 58 1.06 20.48 14.01
C THR A 58 -0.30 19.92 14.40
N TYR A 59 -0.49 19.75 15.70
CA TYR A 59 -1.69 19.23 16.32
C TYR A 59 -2.37 20.31 17.17
N GLY A 60 -3.69 20.25 17.22
CA GLY A 60 -4.54 21.24 17.90
C GLY A 60 -5.49 20.61 18.92
N ARG A 61 -6.44 21.42 19.39
CA ARG A 61 -7.46 21.04 20.38
C ARG A 61 -8.27 19.83 19.94
N THR A 62 -8.78 19.82 18.71
CA THR A 62 -9.61 18.74 18.16
C THR A 62 -8.85 17.40 18.17
N HIS A 63 -7.54 17.43 17.89
CA HIS A 63 -6.70 16.24 17.94
C HIS A 63 -6.55 15.70 19.36
N LEU A 64 -6.40 16.60 20.34
CA LEU A 64 -6.22 16.26 21.75
C LEU A 64 -7.50 15.64 22.33
N VAL A 65 -8.64 16.29 22.09
CA VAL A 65 -9.98 15.80 22.44
C VAL A 65 -10.21 14.40 21.88
N ARG A 66 -10.00 14.22 20.58
CA ARG A 66 -10.24 12.93 19.91
C ARG A 66 -9.32 11.83 20.44
N LEU A 67 -8.06 12.13 20.74
CA LEU A 67 -7.13 11.16 21.32
C LEU A 67 -7.56 10.70 22.72
N VAL A 68 -7.98 11.64 23.59
CA VAL A 68 -8.47 11.29 24.93
C VAL A 68 -9.75 10.45 24.85
N ALA A 69 -10.66 10.78 23.95
CA ALA A 69 -11.86 9.98 23.70
C ALA A 69 -11.51 8.54 23.25
N ILE A 70 -10.58 8.39 22.30
CA ILE A 70 -10.06 7.07 21.88
C ILE A 70 -9.53 6.31 23.09
N LYS A 71 -8.71 6.94 23.94
CA LYS A 71 -8.15 6.29 25.13
C LYS A 71 -9.21 5.82 26.12
N ARG A 72 -10.24 6.63 26.35
CA ARG A 72 -11.37 6.25 27.21
C ARG A 72 -12.10 5.03 26.68
N LEU A 73 -12.38 4.97 25.37
CA LEU A 73 -13.03 3.82 24.76
C LEU A 73 -12.13 2.56 24.76
N GLN A 74 -10.82 2.73 24.60
CA GLN A 74 -9.87 1.62 24.79
C GLN A 74 -9.88 1.10 26.24
N GLY A 75 -10.04 1.99 27.22
CA GLY A 75 -10.23 1.62 28.64
C GLY A 75 -11.49 0.78 28.86
N GLN A 76 -12.54 1.02 28.07
CA GLN A 76 -13.78 0.22 28.07
C GLN A 76 -13.64 -1.12 27.30
N GLY A 77 -12.46 -1.41 26.74
CA GLY A 77 -12.18 -2.67 26.04
C GLY A 77 -12.59 -2.71 24.57
N LEU A 78 -12.97 -1.58 23.96
CA LEU A 78 -13.31 -1.55 22.53
C LEU A 78 -12.05 -1.73 21.66
N SER A 79 -12.22 -2.43 20.54
CA SER A 79 -11.18 -2.52 19.51
C SER A 79 -11.01 -1.18 18.79
N LEU A 80 -9.88 -0.99 18.10
CA LEU A 80 -9.65 0.25 17.35
C LEU A 80 -10.65 0.45 16.21
N ASP A 81 -11.16 -0.64 15.63
CA ASP A 81 -12.11 -0.57 14.52
C ASP A 81 -13.51 -0.20 15.04
N ASP A 82 -13.93 -0.75 16.18
CA ASP A 82 -15.17 -0.35 16.86
C ASP A 82 -15.12 1.12 17.31
N ILE A 83 -13.95 1.55 17.80
CA ILE A 83 -13.72 2.95 18.18
C ILE A 83 -13.84 3.86 16.97
N ALA A 84 -13.25 3.49 15.83
CA ALA A 84 -13.36 4.28 14.60
C ALA A 84 -14.81 4.44 14.16
N ALA A 85 -15.56 3.33 14.09
CA ALA A 85 -16.98 3.32 13.72
C ALA A 85 -17.83 4.16 14.69
N ARG A 86 -17.58 4.05 16.00
CA ARG A 86 -18.30 4.83 17.01
C ARG A 86 -18.04 6.32 16.88
N LEU A 87 -16.79 6.72 16.65
CA LEU A 87 -16.42 8.14 16.54
C LEU A 87 -16.88 8.78 15.23
N GLU A 88 -17.14 8.00 14.18
CA GLU A 88 -17.60 8.50 12.88
C GLU A 88 -19.05 9.04 12.94
N GLY A 89 -19.89 8.46 13.80
CA GLY A 89 -21.27 8.90 14.00
C GLY A 89 -21.48 9.96 15.09
N MET A 90 -20.41 10.41 15.77
CA MET A 90 -20.52 11.34 16.91
C MET A 90 -20.33 12.79 16.45
N SER A 91 -21.13 13.70 17.02
CA SER A 91 -20.89 15.14 16.85
C SER A 91 -19.63 15.57 17.59
N GLN A 92 -19.09 16.75 17.26
CA GLN A 92 -17.92 17.27 17.97
C GLN A 92 -18.19 17.43 19.48
N ASP A 93 -19.38 17.90 19.85
CA ASP A 93 -19.78 18.08 21.25
C ASP A 93 -19.84 16.75 22.00
N ASP A 94 -20.34 15.69 21.34
CA ASP A 94 -20.37 14.34 21.93
C ASP A 94 -18.96 13.78 22.16
N VAL A 95 -18.02 14.05 21.24
CA VAL A 95 -16.62 13.63 21.39
C VAL A 95 -15.93 14.44 22.50
N GLU A 96 -16.22 15.75 22.63
CA GLU A 96 -15.73 16.58 23.74
C GLU A 96 -16.27 16.09 25.10
N ALA A 97 -17.57 15.78 25.17
CA ALA A 97 -18.20 15.21 26.36
C ALA A 97 -17.62 13.83 26.71
N LEU A 98 -17.37 12.97 25.71
CA LEU A 98 -16.75 11.67 25.90
C LEU A 98 -15.30 11.81 26.38
N ALA A 99 -14.52 12.76 25.87
CA ALA A 99 -13.16 12.99 26.31
C ALA A 99 -13.11 13.42 27.79
N ALA A 100 -14.06 14.29 28.20
CA ALA A 100 -14.20 14.81 29.56
C ALA A 100 -12.87 15.33 30.14
N ILE A 101 -12.15 16.15 29.35
CA ILE A 101 -10.87 16.74 29.73
C ILE A 101 -11.14 17.91 30.71
N PRO A 102 -10.57 17.89 31.93
CA PRO A 102 -10.67 19.02 32.85
C PRO A 102 -10.04 20.28 32.26
N ALA A 103 -10.62 21.46 32.50
CA ALA A 103 -10.14 22.73 31.93
C ALA A 103 -8.64 22.99 32.23
N GLY A 104 -8.15 22.62 33.41
CA GLY A 104 -6.73 22.77 33.79
C GLY A 104 -5.76 21.79 33.12
N ALA A 105 -6.27 20.74 32.46
CA ALA A 105 -5.46 19.75 31.73
C ALA A 105 -5.38 20.05 30.22
N MET A 106 -6.12 21.06 29.75
CA MET A 106 -6.04 21.56 28.39
C MET A 106 -4.95 22.67 28.33
N PRO A 107 -3.99 22.59 27.40
CA PRO A 107 -3.02 23.67 27.23
C PRO A 107 -3.72 25.00 26.91
N ALA A 108 -3.33 26.08 27.60
CA ALA A 108 -3.87 27.41 27.37
C ALA A 108 -3.61 27.86 25.91
N ASP A 109 -4.60 28.57 25.33
CA ASP A 109 -4.59 29.07 23.95
C ASP A 109 -4.40 28.02 22.85
N LEU A 110 -4.60 26.72 23.16
CA LEU A 110 -4.55 25.65 22.17
C LEU A 110 -5.68 25.84 21.14
N GLY A 111 -5.30 26.22 19.94
CA GLY A 111 -6.22 26.34 18.81
C GLY A 111 -6.27 25.06 18.00
N ASP A 112 -7.02 25.11 16.90
CA ASP A 112 -6.94 24.10 15.87
C ASP A 112 -6.11 24.60 14.68
N PRO A 113 -5.30 23.72 14.07
CA PRO A 113 -4.65 24.09 12.83
C PRO A 113 -5.75 24.37 11.81
N GLN A 114 -5.67 25.53 11.15
CA GLN A 114 -6.54 25.79 10.02
C GLN A 114 -6.37 24.62 9.05
N PRO A 115 -7.46 24.02 8.53
CA PRO A 115 -7.36 23.02 7.49
C PRO A 115 -6.85 23.73 6.24
N THR A 116 -5.53 23.90 6.15
CA THR A 116 -4.90 24.30 4.92
C THR A 116 -5.06 23.09 4.02
N ALA A 117 -6.08 23.15 3.16
CA ALA A 117 -6.12 22.38 1.94
C ALA A 117 -4.96 22.86 1.05
N GLU A 118 -3.73 22.64 1.51
CA GLU A 118 -2.57 22.68 0.64
C GLU A 118 -2.81 21.52 -0.33
N PRO A 119 -3.11 21.79 -1.62
CA PRO A 119 -3.04 20.74 -2.62
C PRO A 119 -1.64 20.18 -2.47
N ALA A 120 -1.49 18.87 -2.30
CA ALA A 120 -0.20 18.21 -2.07
C ALA A 120 0.87 18.78 -3.01
N ARG A 121 1.58 19.82 -2.56
CA ARG A 121 2.51 20.53 -3.42
C ARG A 121 3.75 19.65 -3.44
N ALA A 122 3.94 19.02 -4.58
CA ALA A 122 5.15 18.32 -5.00
C ALA A 122 5.44 16.93 -4.42
N ALA A 123 4.43 16.12 -4.10
CA ALA A 123 4.49 14.74 -4.58
C ALA A 123 3.92 14.79 -5.98
N GLY A 124 4.77 15.17 -6.95
CA GLY A 124 4.36 15.31 -8.34
C GLY A 124 3.64 14.06 -8.83
N THR A 125 3.09 14.19 -10.03
CA THR A 125 2.49 13.11 -10.81
C THR A 125 3.38 11.87 -10.95
N PHE A 126 4.61 11.84 -10.41
CA PHE A 126 5.54 10.72 -10.37
C PHE A 126 4.89 9.33 -10.26
N TRP A 127 3.98 9.09 -9.32
CA TRP A 127 3.32 7.78 -9.17
C TRP A 127 2.18 7.53 -10.19
N ARG A 128 1.72 8.57 -10.88
CA ARG A 128 0.81 8.55 -12.04
C ARG A 128 1.51 8.66 -13.39
N THR A 129 2.78 9.08 -13.40
CA THR A 129 3.57 9.20 -14.61
C THR A 129 3.99 7.78 -14.97
N VAL A 130 3.22 7.15 -15.87
CA VAL A 130 3.71 5.98 -16.60
C VAL A 130 5.06 6.41 -17.17
N PRO A 131 6.17 5.69 -16.89
CA PRO A 131 7.44 6.02 -17.50
C PRO A 131 7.20 6.10 -18.99
N ALA A 132 7.51 7.24 -19.62
CA ALA A 132 7.54 7.29 -21.07
C ALA A 132 8.49 6.16 -21.46
N ALA A 133 7.94 5.09 -22.03
CA ALA A 133 8.74 3.97 -22.51
C ALA A 133 9.82 4.64 -23.35
N ALA A 134 11.07 4.53 -22.89
CA ALA A 134 12.20 5.01 -23.68
C ALA A 134 11.94 4.48 -25.08
N SER A 135 11.89 5.37 -26.07
CA SER A 135 11.71 4.98 -27.45
C SER A 135 12.90 4.09 -27.79
N VAL A 136 12.71 2.79 -27.56
CA VAL A 136 13.49 1.74 -28.18
C VAL A 136 13.21 1.98 -29.65
N ALA A 137 14.24 2.45 -30.36
CA ALA A 137 14.28 2.40 -31.82
C ALA A 137 13.71 1.04 -32.24
N PRO A 138 12.85 0.97 -33.28
CA PRO A 138 12.19 -0.27 -33.63
C PRO A 138 13.27 -1.33 -33.86
N VAL A 139 13.39 -2.25 -32.90
CA VAL A 139 14.04 -3.53 -33.14
C VAL A 139 13.21 -4.11 -34.28
N ALA A 140 13.87 -4.35 -35.42
CA ALA A 140 13.24 -4.86 -36.63
C ALA A 140 12.20 -5.90 -36.24
N ALA A 141 10.95 -5.66 -36.63
CA ALA A 141 9.80 -6.48 -36.26
C ALA A 141 10.19 -7.95 -36.37
N GLU A 142 10.08 -8.69 -35.27
CA GLU A 142 10.19 -10.14 -35.30
C GLU A 142 9.25 -10.64 -36.40
N PRO A 143 9.73 -11.47 -37.35
CA PRO A 143 8.89 -11.94 -38.44
C PRO A 143 7.71 -12.71 -37.83
N ALA A 144 6.52 -12.14 -37.95
CA ALA A 144 5.30 -12.81 -37.53
C ALA A 144 5.13 -14.05 -38.41
N VAL A 145 5.27 -15.24 -37.82
CA VAL A 145 5.02 -16.51 -38.50
C VAL A 145 3.53 -16.60 -38.82
N THR A 146 3.15 -16.33 -40.07
CA THR A 146 1.74 -16.34 -40.52
C THR A 146 1.32 -17.64 -41.19
N SER A 147 2.26 -18.54 -41.50
CA SER A 147 2.00 -19.80 -42.17
C SER A 147 2.86 -20.90 -41.56
N LEU A 148 2.26 -22.03 -41.21
CA LEU A 148 2.98 -23.21 -40.73
C LEU A 148 2.65 -24.42 -41.61
N GLN A 149 3.70 -25.13 -42.01
CA GLN A 149 3.63 -26.38 -42.75
C GLN A 149 4.17 -27.51 -41.88
N ALA A 150 3.46 -28.63 -41.87
CA ALA A 150 3.83 -29.82 -41.09
C ALA A 150 4.29 -30.94 -42.02
N VAL A 151 5.48 -31.50 -41.78
CA VAL A 151 6.05 -32.60 -42.55
C VAL A 151 6.32 -33.78 -41.62
N ARG A 152 5.71 -34.93 -41.91
CA ARG A 152 5.89 -36.16 -41.14
C ARG A 152 7.18 -36.85 -41.55
N LEU A 153 8.18 -36.85 -40.66
CA LEU A 153 9.50 -37.44 -40.90
C LEU A 153 9.52 -38.94 -40.58
N SER A 154 8.81 -39.34 -39.53
CA SER A 154 8.60 -40.74 -39.13
C SER A 154 7.20 -40.91 -38.53
N ASP A 155 6.88 -42.10 -38.04
CA ASP A 155 5.59 -42.31 -37.40
C ASP A 155 5.36 -41.49 -36.12
N THR A 156 6.46 -41.08 -35.48
CA THR A 156 6.49 -40.41 -34.16
C THR A 156 7.04 -38.99 -34.22
N VAL A 157 7.61 -38.55 -35.34
CA VAL A 157 8.27 -37.23 -35.46
C VAL A 157 7.65 -36.42 -36.60
N THR A 158 7.23 -35.19 -36.28
CA THR A 158 6.73 -34.19 -37.23
C THR A 158 7.56 -32.92 -37.16
N LEU A 159 8.01 -32.44 -38.31
CA LEU A 159 8.74 -31.18 -38.47
C LEU A 159 7.75 -30.06 -38.81
N LEU A 160 7.81 -28.95 -38.07
CA LEU A 160 7.04 -27.74 -38.33
C LEU A 160 7.94 -26.67 -38.97
N LEU A 161 7.52 -26.15 -40.12
CA LEU A 161 8.27 -25.19 -40.92
C LEU A 161 7.41 -23.94 -41.16
N ASP A 162 8.04 -22.77 -41.18
CA ASP A 162 7.35 -21.55 -41.60
C ASP A 162 7.10 -21.61 -43.12
N GLY A 163 5.82 -21.63 -43.49
CA GLY A 163 5.38 -21.71 -44.88
C GLY A 163 5.64 -20.43 -45.68
N SER A 164 6.02 -19.33 -45.03
CA SER A 164 6.43 -18.09 -45.69
C SER A 164 7.86 -18.14 -46.24
N ALA A 165 8.66 -19.12 -45.84
CA ALA A 165 10.09 -19.22 -46.18
C ALA A 165 10.38 -19.73 -47.61
N GLY A 166 9.38 -20.27 -48.31
CA GLY A 166 9.52 -20.75 -49.70
C GLY A 166 9.03 -22.19 -49.91
N PRO A 167 9.22 -22.74 -51.13
CA PRO A 167 8.78 -24.11 -51.45
C PRO A 167 9.59 -25.14 -50.67
N LEU A 168 8.92 -26.18 -50.17
CA LEU A 168 9.56 -27.27 -49.45
C LEU A 168 10.47 -28.08 -50.38
N PRO A 169 11.69 -28.45 -49.94
CA PRO A 169 12.50 -29.43 -50.65
C PRO A 169 11.81 -30.81 -50.65
N PRO A 170 12.22 -31.72 -51.56
CA PRO A 170 11.62 -33.05 -51.67
C PRO A 170 11.63 -33.79 -50.32
N LEU A 171 10.55 -34.51 -50.03
CA LEU A 171 10.37 -35.22 -48.75
C LEU A 171 11.50 -36.21 -48.46
N ASP A 172 12.01 -36.90 -49.48
CA ASP A 172 13.11 -37.86 -49.31
C ASP A 172 14.43 -37.18 -48.93
N SER A 173 14.68 -35.97 -49.45
CA SER A 173 15.84 -35.16 -49.06
C SER A 173 15.73 -34.69 -47.61
N LEU A 174 14.54 -34.26 -47.18
CA LEU A 174 14.27 -33.88 -45.79
C LEU A 174 14.45 -35.06 -44.83
N ARG A 175 13.93 -36.24 -45.21
CA ARG A 175 14.11 -37.48 -44.42
C ARG A 175 15.57 -37.88 -44.31
N SER A 176 16.30 -37.86 -45.43
CA SER A 176 17.73 -38.18 -45.44
C SER A 176 18.56 -37.20 -44.61
N ALA A 177 18.19 -35.92 -44.60
CA ALA A 177 18.89 -34.92 -43.78
C ALA A 177 18.55 -35.09 -42.28
N ALA A 178 17.34 -35.56 -41.96
CA ALA A 178 16.90 -35.78 -40.59
C ALA A 178 17.36 -37.11 -39.98
N THR A 179 18.00 -38.02 -40.74
CA THR A 179 18.43 -39.34 -40.27
C THR A 179 19.20 -39.31 -38.94
N PRO A 180 20.24 -38.45 -38.75
CA PRO A 180 20.98 -38.45 -37.48
C PRO A 180 20.12 -38.04 -36.28
N LEU A 181 19.16 -37.15 -36.49
CA LEU A 181 18.22 -36.71 -35.45
C LEU A 181 17.24 -37.81 -35.09
N LEU A 182 16.70 -38.52 -36.09
CA LEU A 182 15.79 -39.64 -35.87
C LEU A 182 16.46 -40.81 -35.15
N ASP A 183 17.72 -41.11 -35.50
CA ASP A 183 18.51 -42.15 -34.83
C ASP A 183 18.76 -41.81 -33.35
N LEU A 184 19.10 -40.55 -33.06
CA LEU A 184 19.27 -40.08 -31.67
C LEU A 184 17.97 -40.20 -30.88
N LEU A 185 16.85 -39.73 -31.42
CA LEU A 185 15.54 -39.84 -30.75
C LEU A 185 15.12 -41.30 -30.54
N ALA A 186 15.37 -42.17 -31.52
CA ALA A 186 15.08 -43.59 -31.41
C ALA A 186 15.91 -44.26 -30.29
N THR A 187 17.19 -43.90 -30.13
CA THR A 187 18.01 -44.39 -29.01
C THR A 187 17.51 -43.88 -27.66
N ALA A 188 17.21 -42.58 -27.54
CA ALA A 188 16.73 -41.98 -26.30
C ALA A 188 15.39 -42.54 -25.82
N TRP A 189 14.48 -42.86 -26.74
CA TRP A 189 13.19 -43.47 -26.42
C TRP A 189 13.27 -44.97 -26.15
N LYS A 190 14.31 -45.64 -26.66
CA LYS A 190 14.57 -47.06 -26.36
C LYS A 190 15.15 -47.27 -24.96
N ASP A 191 15.85 -46.27 -24.42
CA ASP A 191 16.41 -46.26 -23.07
C ASP A 191 15.48 -45.64 -22.01
N SER A 192 14.28 -45.20 -22.40
CA SER A 192 13.24 -44.80 -21.43
C SER A 192 12.49 -46.05 -20.93
N PRO A 193 12.34 -46.22 -19.60
CA PRO A 193 11.71 -47.40 -19.00
C PRO A 193 10.21 -47.53 -19.30
#